data_AF-A0A0M2DMF3-F1
#
_entry.id   AF-A0A0M2DMF3-F1
#
_cell.length_a   1.000
_cell.length_b   1.000
_cell.length_c   1.000
_cell.angle_alpha   90.00
_cell.angle_beta   90.00
_cell.angle_gamma   90.00
#
_symmetry.space_group_name_H-M   'P 1'
#
loop_
_entity.id
_entity.type
_entity.pdbx_description
1 polymer ?
#
loop_
_entity_poly.entity_id
_entity_poly.type
_entity_poly.pdbx_seq_one_letter_code
_entity_poly.pdbx_strand_id
1 'polypeptide(L)'
;MRVALRNLLTLWWLYRPLMGAEEYARQRGCLKSIAGAAGKARDYDILIELLSRHDKCSAAGIAAIYVAREAALQAGREILSPPHIQTCLLKTLTQTEASLRAKPRQLRLGALAEARIAKSRRQLHQRIKRAITANKPDIEAFHDVRKAGKKTRYLLELFGPLLPKDHHRLLKRLKKIQQPLGELNDLAASESLLRQNLRLISTPDQAKKLERWLKRKRKRRQSTLACSLRQDWQPKRPG
;
A
#
# COMPACT_ATOMS: atom_id res chain seq x y z
N MET A 1 -1.82 -11.66 8.87
CA MET A 1 -1.27 -10.43 9.49
C MET A 1 -1.37 -9.16 8.62
N ARG A 2 -0.73 -9.07 7.44
CA ARG A 2 -0.67 -7.81 6.64
C ARG A 2 -2.03 -7.21 6.25
N VAL A 3 -3.03 -8.05 5.94
CA VAL A 3 -4.39 -7.58 5.62
C VAL A 3 -5.05 -6.94 6.85
N ALA A 4 -4.99 -7.61 8.00
CA ALA A 4 -5.52 -7.09 9.26
C ALA A 4 -4.89 -5.74 9.63
N LEU A 5 -3.56 -5.59 9.53
CA LEU A 5 -2.87 -4.32 9.82
C LEU A 5 -3.26 -3.19 8.86
N ARG A 6 -3.55 -3.50 7.59
CA ARG A 6 -4.05 -2.50 6.63
C ARG A 6 -5.49 -2.08 6.92
N ASN A 7 -6.34 -3.01 7.34
CA ASN A 7 -7.69 -2.71 7.83
C ASN A 7 -7.61 -1.81 9.07
N LEU A 8 -6.72 -2.14 10.01
CA LEU A 8 -6.45 -1.33 11.19
C LEU A 8 -6.00 0.09 10.82
N LEU A 9 -4.98 0.24 9.97
CA LEU A 9 -4.55 1.57 9.48
C LEU A 9 -5.67 2.36 8.77
N THR A 10 -6.62 1.66 8.16
CA THR A 10 -7.79 2.28 7.52
C THR A 10 -8.80 2.77 8.55
N LEU A 11 -9.09 1.97 9.58
CA LEU A 11 -9.92 2.35 10.72
C LEU A 11 -9.33 3.54 11.47
N TRP A 12 -8.01 3.54 11.74
CA TRP A 12 -7.34 4.69 12.36
C TRP A 12 -7.49 5.96 11.53
N TRP A 13 -7.37 5.85 10.20
CA TRP A 13 -7.62 6.98 9.34
C TRP A 13 -9.09 7.44 9.39
N LEU A 14 -10.06 6.53 9.51
CA LEU A 14 -11.48 6.87 9.64
C LEU A 14 -11.74 7.65 10.93
N TYR A 15 -11.24 7.15 12.06
CA TYR A 15 -11.42 7.75 13.38
C TYR A 15 -10.54 8.98 13.66
N ARG A 16 -9.68 9.38 12.72
CA ARG A 16 -8.83 10.58 12.86
C ARG A 16 -9.53 11.83 13.44
N PRO A 17 -10.77 12.19 13.03
CA PRO A 17 -11.47 13.37 13.59
C PRO A 17 -11.79 13.24 15.09
N LEU A 18 -11.82 12.02 15.61
CA LEU A 18 -12.11 11.74 17.02
C LEU A 18 -10.86 11.73 17.89
N MET A 19 -9.65 11.74 17.32
CA MET A 19 -8.39 11.65 18.08
C MET A 19 -7.61 12.97 18.08
N GLY A 20 -6.81 13.18 19.13
CA GLY A 20 -5.78 14.24 19.17
C GLY A 20 -4.75 14.07 18.04
N ALA A 21 -4.14 15.16 17.59
CA ALA A 21 -3.22 15.11 16.44
C ALA A 21 -1.94 14.31 16.74
N GLU A 22 -1.32 14.55 17.89
CA GLU A 22 -0.12 13.87 18.34
C GLU A 22 -0.39 12.39 18.63
N GLU A 23 -1.48 12.09 19.33
CA GLU A 23 -1.91 10.73 19.63
C GLU A 23 -2.08 9.91 18.35
N TYR A 24 -2.82 10.45 17.38
CA TYR A 24 -3.00 9.79 16.08
C TYR A 24 -1.68 9.57 15.36
N ALA A 25 -0.77 10.55 15.36
CA ALA A 25 0.52 10.44 14.69
C ALA A 25 1.35 9.32 15.30
N ARG A 26 1.43 9.25 16.64
CA ARG A 26 2.15 8.21 17.38
C ARG A 26 1.57 6.82 17.12
N GLN A 27 0.26 6.64 17.31
CA GLN A 27 -0.41 5.35 17.12
C GLN A 27 -0.28 4.87 15.67
N ARG A 28 -0.55 5.76 14.70
CA ARG A 28 -0.42 5.42 13.28
C ARG A 28 1.03 5.12 12.90
N GLY A 29 2.01 5.81 13.50
CA GLY A 29 3.43 5.54 13.33
C GLY A 29 3.78 4.12 13.74
N CYS A 30 3.37 3.70 14.94
CA CYS A 30 3.58 2.34 15.42
C CYS A 30 2.91 1.30 14.50
N LEU A 31 1.63 1.48 14.16
CA LEU A 31 0.92 0.55 13.28
C LEU A 31 1.56 0.45 11.88
N LYS A 32 2.12 1.56 11.37
CA LYS A 32 2.85 1.59 10.09
C LYS A 32 4.18 0.84 10.21
N SER A 33 4.88 0.95 11.33
CA SER A 33 6.12 0.21 11.60
C SER A 33 5.86 -1.30 11.55
N ILE A 34 4.87 -1.78 12.32
CA ILE A 34 4.44 -3.19 12.35
C ILE A 34 4.04 -3.67 10.94
N ALA A 35 3.24 -2.89 10.22
CA ALA A 35 2.81 -3.22 8.86
C ALA A 35 3.98 -3.29 7.86
N GLY A 36 4.99 -2.44 8.04
CA GLY A 36 6.21 -2.41 7.23
C GLY A 36 7.11 -3.62 7.50
N ALA A 37 7.37 -3.93 8.76
CA ALA A 37 8.14 -5.10 9.18
C ALA A 37 7.54 -6.41 8.64
N ALA A 38 6.21 -6.54 8.70
CA ALA A 38 5.50 -7.69 8.16
C ALA A 38 5.59 -7.85 6.62
N GLY A 39 6.01 -6.81 5.90
CA GLY A 39 6.02 -6.76 4.44
C GLY A 39 7.37 -6.99 3.79
N LYS A 40 8.48 -6.68 4.49
CA LYS A 40 9.79 -6.52 3.85
C LYS A 40 10.35 -7.82 3.27
N ALA A 41 10.22 -8.95 3.98
CA ALA A 41 10.61 -10.26 3.46
C ALA A 41 9.81 -10.65 2.20
N ARG A 42 8.53 -10.27 2.11
CA ARG A 42 7.70 -10.53 0.92
C ARG A 42 8.18 -9.73 -0.30
N ASP A 43 8.67 -8.51 -0.10
CA ASP A 43 9.20 -7.72 -1.21
C ASP A 43 10.46 -8.40 -1.81
N TYR A 44 11.27 -9.05 -0.96
CA TYR A 44 12.39 -9.89 -1.42
C TYR A 44 11.93 -11.17 -2.13
N ASP A 45 10.90 -11.88 -1.62
CA ASP A 45 10.33 -13.05 -2.30
C ASP A 45 9.94 -12.71 -3.75
N ILE A 46 9.28 -11.55 -3.93
CA ILE A 46 8.85 -11.06 -5.24
C ILE A 46 10.06 -10.78 -6.13
N LEU A 47 11.12 -10.15 -5.60
CA LEU A 47 12.34 -9.90 -6.37
C LEU A 47 13.00 -11.22 -6.80
N ILE A 48 13.14 -12.19 -5.89
CA ILE A 48 13.73 -13.50 -6.17
C ILE A 48 12.92 -14.22 -7.25
N GLU A 49 11.59 -14.28 -7.11
CA GLU A 49 10.66 -14.86 -8.08
C GLU A 49 10.80 -14.20 -9.45
N LEU A 50 10.94 -12.88 -9.48
CA LEU A 50 11.08 -12.10 -10.72
C LEU A 50 12.45 -12.31 -11.40
N LEU A 51 13.53 -12.43 -10.65
CA LEU A 51 14.86 -12.70 -11.21
C LEU A 51 14.98 -14.13 -11.73
N SER A 52 14.45 -15.09 -10.97
CA SER A 52 14.49 -16.52 -11.31
C SER A 52 13.69 -16.83 -12.57
N ARG A 53 12.45 -16.31 -12.67
CA ARG A 53 11.57 -16.55 -13.83
C ARG A 53 12.09 -16.02 -15.16
N HIS A 54 13.00 -15.05 -15.14
CA HIS A 54 13.47 -14.38 -16.34
C HIS A 54 14.94 -14.67 -16.66
N ASP A 55 15.55 -15.59 -15.91
CA ASP A 55 16.95 -15.96 -16.01
C ASP A 55 17.84 -14.71 -16.10
N LYS A 56 17.66 -13.82 -15.12
CA LYS A 56 18.34 -12.51 -15.07
C LYS A 56 19.50 -12.47 -14.08
N CYS A 57 19.65 -13.51 -13.26
CA CYS A 57 20.63 -13.55 -12.20
C CYS A 57 21.17 -14.98 -12.06
N SER A 58 22.46 -15.12 -11.76
CA SER A 58 23.08 -16.41 -11.50
C SER A 58 22.53 -17.04 -10.20
N ALA A 59 22.72 -18.34 -10.04
CA ALA A 59 22.37 -19.04 -8.80
C ALA A 59 23.04 -18.40 -7.57
N ALA A 60 24.31 -18.00 -7.69
CA ALA A 60 25.05 -17.31 -6.64
C ALA A 60 24.43 -15.93 -6.30
N GLY A 61 24.03 -15.15 -7.32
CA GLY A 61 23.37 -13.86 -7.09
C GLY A 61 21.99 -14.01 -6.46
N ILE A 62 21.24 -15.07 -6.82
CA ILE A 62 19.97 -15.41 -6.15
C ILE A 62 20.21 -15.79 -4.69
N ALA A 63 21.23 -16.60 -4.39
CA ALA A 63 21.60 -16.97 -3.03
C ALA A 63 21.96 -15.74 -2.17
N ALA A 64 22.69 -14.76 -2.73
CA ALA A 64 23.00 -13.52 -2.03
C ALA A 64 21.73 -12.70 -1.68
N ILE A 65 20.72 -12.68 -2.55
CA ILE A 65 19.43 -12.04 -2.26
C ILE A 65 18.66 -12.80 -1.18
N TYR A 66 18.74 -14.13 -1.15
CA TYR A 66 18.18 -14.93 -0.06
C TYR A 66 18.80 -14.57 1.30
N VAL A 67 20.12 -14.33 1.37
CA VAL A 67 20.75 -13.85 2.61
C VAL A 67 20.18 -12.49 3.04
N ALA A 68 20.02 -11.55 2.11
CA ALA A 68 19.42 -10.25 2.39
C ALA A 68 17.94 -10.36 2.82
N ARG A 69 17.21 -11.34 2.26
CA ARG A 69 15.84 -11.67 2.65
C ARG A 69 15.79 -12.19 4.09
N GLU A 70 16.68 -13.11 4.48
CA GLU A 70 16.72 -13.65 5.84
C GLU A 70 17.08 -12.56 6.86
N ALA A 71 18.02 -11.67 6.54
CA ALA A 71 18.32 -10.51 7.40
C ALA A 71 17.08 -9.61 7.57
N ALA A 72 16.32 -9.37 6.50
CA ALA A 72 15.07 -8.60 6.56
C ALA A 72 13.96 -9.31 7.36
N LEU A 73 13.90 -10.64 7.30
CA LEU A 73 12.98 -11.44 8.10
C LEU A 73 13.33 -11.38 9.58
N GLN A 74 14.61 -11.49 9.93
CA GLN A 74 15.09 -11.42 11.30
C GLN A 74 14.84 -10.04 11.93
N ALA A 75 15.19 -8.96 11.23
CA ALA A 75 14.84 -7.60 11.65
C ALA A 75 13.32 -7.42 11.80
N GLY A 76 12.54 -8.06 10.91
CA GLY A 76 11.09 -8.11 11.02
C GLY A 76 10.61 -8.79 12.31
N ARG A 77 11.20 -9.93 12.68
CA ARG A 77 10.86 -10.67 13.91
C ARG A 77 11.16 -9.88 15.18
N GLU A 78 12.26 -9.14 15.20
CA GLU A 78 12.62 -8.26 16.32
C GLU A 78 11.59 -7.15 16.53
N ILE A 79 11.21 -6.44 15.46
CA ILE A 79 10.16 -5.41 15.50
C ILE A 79 8.80 -6.03 15.87
N LEU A 80 8.55 -7.25 15.41
CA LEU A 80 7.31 -7.98 15.66
C LEU A 80 7.33 -8.79 16.96
N SER A 81 8.35 -8.61 17.80
CA SER A 81 8.47 -9.34 19.06
C SER A 81 7.24 -9.07 19.95
N PRO A 82 6.64 -10.11 20.58
CA PRO A 82 5.43 -10.00 21.37
C PRO A 82 5.36 -8.81 22.34
N PRO A 83 6.38 -8.51 23.18
CA PRO A 83 6.33 -7.40 24.12
C PRO A 83 6.16 -6.03 23.43
N HIS A 84 6.79 -5.82 22.26
CA HIS A 84 6.71 -4.56 21.54
C HIS A 84 5.35 -4.38 20.86
N ILE A 85 4.86 -5.42 20.17
CA ILE A 85 3.54 -5.40 19.53
C ILE A 85 2.44 -5.26 20.59
N GLN A 86 2.48 -6.09 21.64
CA GLN A 86 1.44 -6.13 22.65
C GLN A 86 1.33 -4.79 23.37
N THR A 87 2.46 -4.21 23.80
CA THR A 87 2.49 -2.87 24.41
C THR A 87 1.90 -1.83 23.46
N CYS A 88 2.30 -1.83 22.20
CA CYS A 88 1.78 -0.88 21.22
C CYS A 88 0.27 -1.05 21.00
N LEU A 89 -0.21 -2.27 20.78
CA LEU A 89 -1.63 -2.54 20.50
C LEU A 89 -2.51 -2.25 21.72
N LEU A 90 -2.12 -2.70 22.93
CA LEU A 90 -2.86 -2.44 24.16
C LEU A 90 -2.90 -0.94 24.47
N LYS A 91 -1.76 -0.26 24.45
CA LYS A 91 -1.71 1.19 24.69
C LYS A 91 -2.58 1.95 23.68
N THR A 92 -2.53 1.55 22.42
CA THR A 92 -3.34 2.16 21.35
C THR A 92 -4.84 1.89 21.57
N LEU A 93 -5.22 0.69 22.00
CA LEU A 93 -6.60 0.32 22.29
C LEU A 93 -7.17 1.06 23.50
N THR A 94 -6.48 1.02 24.65
CA THR A 94 -6.91 1.68 25.89
C THR A 94 -7.05 3.19 25.71
N GLN A 95 -6.11 3.83 25.02
CA GLN A 95 -6.16 5.26 24.76
C GLN A 95 -7.28 5.64 23.80
N THR A 96 -7.48 4.85 22.73
CA THR A 96 -8.58 5.06 21.79
C THR A 96 -9.93 4.91 22.49
N GLU A 97 -10.08 3.90 23.34
CA GLU A 97 -11.29 3.69 24.13
C GLU A 97 -11.59 4.87 25.05
N ALA A 98 -10.59 5.36 25.79
CA ALA A 98 -10.73 6.53 26.65
C ALA A 98 -11.13 7.78 25.85
N SER A 99 -10.46 8.04 24.72
CA SER A 99 -10.76 9.16 23.83
C SER A 99 -12.16 9.09 23.21
N LEU A 100 -12.65 7.87 22.89
CA LEU A 100 -14.00 7.67 22.37
C LEU A 100 -15.07 7.86 23.44
N ARG A 101 -14.82 7.41 24.69
CA ARG A 101 -15.73 7.60 25.83
C ARG A 101 -15.83 9.06 26.26
N ALA A 102 -14.74 9.81 26.19
CA ALA A 102 -14.68 11.21 26.60
C ALA A 102 -15.39 12.18 25.64
N LYS A 103 -15.70 11.77 24.41
CA LYS A 103 -16.39 12.63 23.43
C LYS A 103 -17.91 12.46 23.50
N PRO A 104 -18.68 13.57 23.41
CA PRO A 104 -20.13 13.48 23.47
C PRO A 104 -20.69 12.57 22.37
N ARG A 105 -21.63 11.70 22.76
CA ARG A 105 -22.29 10.63 21.97
C ARG A 105 -23.00 11.07 20.67
N GLN A 106 -22.83 12.31 20.22
CA GLN A 106 -23.58 12.88 19.09
C GLN A 106 -23.13 12.36 17.71
N LEU A 107 -21.95 11.77 17.58
CA LEU A 107 -21.47 11.25 16.29
C LEU A 107 -22.05 9.85 16.00
N ARG A 108 -23.09 9.80 15.17
CA ARG A 108 -23.61 8.55 14.61
C ARG A 108 -22.54 7.91 13.72
N LEU A 109 -22.21 6.64 13.98
CA LEU A 109 -21.19 5.89 13.24
C LEU A 109 -21.46 5.89 11.73
N GLY A 110 -22.72 5.76 11.32
CA GLY A 110 -23.13 5.83 9.91
C GLY A 110 -22.75 7.17 9.25
N ALA A 111 -23.11 8.29 9.89
CA ALA A 111 -22.78 9.62 9.38
C ALA A 111 -21.26 9.86 9.30
N LEU A 112 -20.50 9.39 10.29
CA LEU A 112 -19.03 9.42 10.23
C LEU A 112 -18.52 8.59 9.05
N ALA A 113 -18.97 7.34 8.92
CA ALA A 113 -18.53 6.44 7.87
C ALA A 113 -18.80 7.01 6.48
N GLU A 114 -20.03 7.49 6.23
CA GLU A 114 -20.43 8.15 4.99
C GLU A 114 -19.52 9.33 4.64
N ALA A 115 -19.33 10.27 5.57
CA ALA A 115 -18.49 11.44 5.36
C ALA A 115 -17.02 11.05 5.05
N ARG A 116 -16.48 10.07 5.76
CA ARG A 116 -15.11 9.57 5.56
C ARG A 116 -14.95 8.80 4.25
N ILE A 117 -15.96 8.04 3.84
CA ILE A 117 -15.98 7.33 2.56
C ILE A 117 -16.06 8.32 1.41
N ALA A 118 -16.95 9.31 1.48
CA ALA A 118 -17.03 10.39 0.49
C ALA A 118 -15.68 11.11 0.35
N LYS A 119 -15.04 11.45 1.48
CA LYS A 119 -13.67 12.02 1.47
C LYS A 119 -12.66 11.09 0.80
N SER A 120 -12.68 9.79 1.11
CA SER A 120 -11.76 8.83 0.49
C SER A 120 -11.96 8.71 -1.03
N ARG A 121 -13.22 8.74 -1.50
CA ARG A 121 -13.59 8.70 -2.92
C ARG A 121 -13.08 9.94 -3.65
N ARG A 122 -13.29 11.13 -3.08
CA ARG A 122 -12.75 12.38 -3.64
C ARG A 122 -11.24 12.34 -3.76
N GLN A 123 -10.54 11.92 -2.71
CA GLN A 123 -9.08 11.81 -2.73
C GLN A 123 -8.57 10.76 -3.73
N LEU A 124 -9.27 9.63 -3.89
CA LEU A 124 -8.95 8.64 -4.92
C LEU A 124 -9.09 9.25 -6.31
N HIS A 125 -10.20 9.94 -6.58
CA HIS A 125 -10.45 10.57 -7.88
C HIS A 125 -9.37 11.61 -8.22
N GLN A 126 -9.01 12.48 -7.27
CA GLN A 126 -7.93 13.46 -7.44
C GLN A 126 -6.58 12.79 -7.76
N ARG A 127 -6.24 11.70 -7.07
CA ARG A 127 -4.99 10.96 -7.32
C ARG A 127 -4.99 10.25 -8.67
N ILE A 128 -6.13 9.67 -9.08
CA ILE A 128 -6.28 9.08 -10.42
C ILE A 128 -6.07 10.16 -11.48
N LYS A 129 -6.75 11.31 -11.35
CA LYS A 129 -6.58 12.46 -12.24
C LYS A 129 -5.11 12.85 -12.36
N ARG A 130 -4.43 13.08 -11.23
CA ARG A 130 -2.99 13.41 -11.20
C ARG A 130 -2.12 12.35 -11.89
N ALA A 131 -2.40 11.06 -11.67
CA ALA A 131 -1.62 9.97 -12.26
C ALA A 131 -1.79 9.87 -13.78
N ILE A 132 -2.94 10.27 -14.33
CA ILE A 132 -3.22 10.13 -15.77
C ILE A 132 -3.03 11.43 -16.58
N THR A 133 -3.07 12.61 -15.96
CA THR A 133 -2.92 13.90 -16.67
C THR A 133 -1.48 14.31 -16.92
N ALA A 134 -0.51 13.74 -16.19
CA ALA A 134 0.89 14.06 -16.40
C ALA A 134 1.38 13.52 -17.76
N ASN A 135 2.08 14.36 -18.53
CA ASN A 135 2.67 13.99 -19.83
C ASN A 135 3.69 12.84 -19.67
N LYS A 136 4.36 12.80 -18.51
CA LYS A 136 5.11 11.64 -18.01
C LYS A 136 4.53 11.25 -16.66
N PRO A 137 3.78 10.15 -16.57
CA PRO A 137 3.20 9.72 -15.31
C PRO A 137 4.31 9.46 -14.28
N ASP A 138 4.19 10.03 -13.08
CA ASP A 138 5.11 9.75 -11.97
C ASP A 138 4.73 8.42 -11.31
N ILE A 139 5.73 7.58 -11.01
CA ILE A 139 5.51 6.30 -10.32
C ILE A 139 4.88 6.51 -8.95
N GLU A 140 5.24 7.59 -8.24
CA GLU A 140 4.66 7.92 -6.95
C GLU A 140 3.17 8.28 -7.07
N ALA A 141 2.74 8.86 -8.19
CA ALA A 141 1.32 9.13 -8.43
C ALA A 141 0.50 7.82 -8.48
N PHE A 142 1.01 6.75 -9.12
CA PHE A 142 0.33 5.44 -9.11
C PHE A 142 0.39 4.77 -7.75
N HIS A 143 1.49 4.93 -7.02
CA HIS A 143 1.61 4.45 -5.66
C HIS A 143 0.56 5.11 -4.74
N ASP A 144 0.32 6.40 -4.92
CA ASP A 144 -0.75 7.13 -4.23
C ASP A 144 -2.14 6.66 -4.65
N VAL A 145 -2.39 6.42 -5.94
CA VAL A 145 -3.64 5.80 -6.41
C VAL A 145 -3.86 4.44 -5.75
N ARG A 146 -2.82 3.59 -5.67
CA ARG A 146 -2.89 2.28 -5.01
C ARG A 146 -3.24 2.42 -3.52
N LYS A 147 -2.57 3.32 -2.80
CA LYS A 147 -2.86 3.57 -1.37
C LYS A 147 -4.29 4.06 -1.17
N ALA A 148 -4.74 5.02 -1.97
CA ALA A 148 -6.09 5.57 -1.90
C ALA A 148 -7.14 4.51 -2.27
N GLY A 149 -6.91 3.74 -3.32
CA GLY A 149 -7.82 2.70 -3.79
C GLY A 149 -7.98 1.56 -2.79
N LYS A 150 -6.89 1.13 -2.14
CA LYS A 150 -6.97 0.15 -1.03
C LYS A 150 -7.74 0.72 0.15
N LYS A 151 -7.47 1.96 0.55
CA LYS A 151 -8.22 2.62 1.64
C LYS A 151 -9.71 2.68 1.34
N THR A 152 -10.09 3.18 0.16
CA THR A 152 -11.50 3.25 -0.23
C THR A 152 -12.12 1.86 -0.28
N ARG A 153 -11.44 0.85 -0.83
CA ARG A 153 -11.94 -0.54 -0.82
C ARG A 153 -12.21 -1.03 0.60
N TYR A 154 -11.24 -0.92 1.51
CA TYR A 154 -11.39 -1.40 2.88
C TYR A 154 -12.51 -0.67 3.62
N LEU A 155 -12.68 0.64 3.40
CA LEU A 155 -13.82 1.36 3.97
C LEU A 155 -15.16 0.84 3.43
N LEU A 156 -15.25 0.59 2.12
CA LEU A 156 -16.47 0.03 1.52
C LEU A 156 -16.76 -1.40 1.98
N GLU A 157 -15.73 -2.21 2.24
CA GLU A 157 -15.89 -3.57 2.77
C GLU A 157 -16.32 -3.56 4.25
N LEU A 158 -15.75 -2.67 5.05
CA LEU A 158 -16.03 -2.58 6.49
C LEU A 158 -17.41 -1.95 6.77
N PHE A 159 -17.77 -0.91 6.03
CA PHE A 159 -18.99 -0.13 6.28
C PHE A 159 -20.06 -0.34 5.22
N GLY A 160 -19.86 -1.26 4.27
CA GLY A 160 -20.81 -1.58 3.20
C GLY A 160 -22.26 -1.79 3.68
N PRO A 161 -22.50 -2.54 4.77
CA PRO A 161 -23.85 -2.72 5.32
C PRO A 161 -24.54 -1.42 5.77
N LEU A 162 -23.78 -0.36 6.05
CA LEU A 162 -24.28 0.94 6.48
C LEU A 162 -24.47 1.94 5.32
N LEU A 163 -24.21 1.52 4.08
CA LEU A 163 -24.24 2.39 2.90
C LEU A 163 -25.35 2.00 1.92
N PRO A 164 -25.88 2.95 1.13
CA PRO A 164 -26.74 2.64 -0.01
C PRO A 164 -26.09 1.67 -1.00
N LYS A 165 -26.89 0.88 -1.73
CA LYS A 165 -26.43 -0.21 -2.62
C LYS A 165 -25.45 0.23 -3.72
N ASP A 166 -25.39 1.52 -4.06
CA ASP A 166 -24.55 2.08 -5.13
C ASP A 166 -23.03 1.87 -4.95
N HIS A 167 -22.57 1.53 -3.74
CA HIS A 167 -21.15 1.32 -3.46
C HIS A 167 -20.57 0.03 -4.09
N HIS A 168 -21.41 -0.97 -4.41
CA HIS A 168 -20.96 -2.25 -4.98
C HIS A 168 -20.24 -2.09 -6.32
N ARG A 169 -20.73 -1.18 -7.18
CA ARG A 169 -20.11 -0.90 -8.49
C ARG A 169 -18.71 -0.34 -8.33
N LEU A 170 -18.52 0.59 -7.39
CA LEU A 170 -17.21 1.16 -7.09
C LEU A 170 -16.28 0.10 -6.47
N LEU A 171 -16.79 -0.72 -5.55
CA LEU A 171 -16.03 -1.82 -4.95
C LEU A 171 -15.54 -2.81 -6.02
N LYS A 172 -16.38 -3.20 -6.97
CA LYS A 172 -16.01 -4.08 -8.10
C LYS A 172 -14.90 -3.46 -8.97
N ARG A 173 -15.02 -2.18 -9.32
CA ARG A 173 -13.99 -1.45 -10.08
C ARG A 173 -12.67 -1.37 -9.32
N LEU A 174 -12.72 -1.11 -8.01
CA LEU A 174 -11.54 -1.08 -7.14
C LEU A 174 -10.86 -2.45 -7.04
N LYS A 175 -11.62 -3.53 -6.93
CA LYS A 175 -11.06 -4.90 -6.93
C LYS A 175 -10.34 -5.19 -8.26
N LYS A 176 -10.95 -4.84 -9.40
CA LYS A 176 -10.36 -5.04 -10.74
C LYS A 176 -9.03 -4.30 -10.92
N ILE A 177 -8.95 -3.03 -10.53
CA ILE A 177 -7.75 -2.20 -10.75
C ILE A 177 -6.63 -2.46 -9.74
N GLN A 178 -6.90 -3.14 -8.63
CA GLN A 178 -5.90 -3.39 -7.60
C GLN A 178 -4.77 -4.31 -8.01
N GLN A 179 -5.08 -5.32 -8.84
CA GLN A 179 -4.08 -6.25 -9.36
C GLN A 179 -3.01 -5.54 -10.20
N PRO A 180 -3.34 -4.76 -11.24
CA PRO A 180 -2.33 -4.08 -12.03
C PRO A 180 -1.60 -2.97 -11.26
N LEU A 181 -2.27 -2.28 -10.32
CA LEU A 181 -1.60 -1.37 -9.37
C LEU A 181 -0.62 -2.13 -8.45
N GLY A 182 -0.93 -3.38 -8.10
CA GLY A 182 -0.05 -4.28 -7.36
C GLY A 182 1.20 -4.62 -8.11
N GLU A 183 1.07 -5.15 -9.30
CA GLU A 183 2.22 -5.52 -10.11
C GLU A 183 3.15 -4.33 -10.39
N LEU A 184 2.61 -3.13 -10.61
CA LEU A 184 3.43 -1.93 -10.78
C LEU A 184 4.22 -1.57 -9.49
N ASN A 185 3.57 -1.65 -8.34
CA ASN A 185 4.22 -1.43 -7.04
C ASN A 185 5.30 -2.47 -6.75
N ASP A 186 5.03 -3.73 -7.10
CA ASP A 186 5.92 -4.85 -6.87
C ASP A 186 7.17 -4.73 -7.75
N LEU A 187 7.03 -4.25 -9.00
CA LEU A 187 8.16 -3.88 -9.87
C LEU A 187 8.97 -2.70 -9.29
N ALA A 188 8.32 -1.67 -8.74
CA ALA A 188 9.00 -0.53 -8.14
C ALA A 188 9.77 -0.92 -6.87
N ALA A 189 9.18 -1.75 -6.00
CA ALA A 189 9.84 -2.30 -4.83
C ALA A 189 11.03 -3.18 -5.23
N SER A 190 10.85 -4.05 -6.23
CA SER A 190 11.93 -4.88 -6.79
C SER A 190 13.07 -4.03 -7.35
N GLU A 191 12.79 -2.92 -8.04
CA GLU A 191 13.83 -2.01 -8.55
C GLU A 191 14.65 -1.38 -7.41
N SER A 192 13.98 -0.99 -6.32
CA SER A 192 14.65 -0.43 -5.14
C SER A 192 15.50 -1.46 -4.41
N LEU A 193 14.97 -2.68 -4.19
CA LEU A 193 15.71 -3.76 -3.55
C LEU A 193 16.88 -4.23 -4.41
N LEU A 194 16.69 -4.34 -5.72
CA LEU A 194 17.77 -4.67 -6.64
C LEU A 194 18.92 -3.67 -6.49
N ARG A 195 18.64 -2.37 -6.54
CA ARG A 195 19.64 -1.30 -6.35
C ARG A 195 20.44 -1.41 -5.06
N GLN A 196 19.76 -1.73 -3.96
CA GLN A 196 20.40 -1.89 -2.65
C GLN A 196 21.35 -3.10 -2.61
N ASN A 197 21.13 -4.09 -3.48
CA ASN A 197 21.86 -5.36 -3.49
C ASN A 197 22.73 -5.56 -4.75
N LEU A 198 22.82 -4.58 -5.66
CA LEU A 198 23.52 -4.72 -6.95
C LEU A 198 24.97 -5.18 -6.80
N ARG A 199 25.67 -4.68 -5.78
CA ARG A 199 27.06 -5.02 -5.49
C ARG A 199 27.25 -6.48 -5.08
N LEU A 200 26.18 -7.13 -4.60
CA LEU A 200 26.21 -8.50 -4.10
C LEU A 200 25.95 -9.55 -5.17
N ILE A 201 25.42 -9.15 -6.34
CA ILE A 201 24.78 -10.09 -7.28
C ILE A 201 25.33 -10.05 -8.71
N SER A 202 26.15 -9.05 -9.07
CA SER A 202 26.53 -8.83 -10.46
C SER A 202 27.80 -8.00 -10.60
N THR A 203 28.51 -8.21 -11.71
CA THR A 203 29.55 -7.26 -12.17
C THR A 203 28.91 -5.92 -12.55
N PRO A 204 29.67 -4.81 -12.59
CA PRO A 204 29.11 -3.49 -12.94
C PRO A 204 28.36 -3.44 -14.28
N ASP A 205 28.78 -4.21 -15.29
CA ASP A 205 28.08 -4.27 -16.58
C ASP A 205 26.77 -5.06 -16.51
N GLN A 206 26.79 -6.22 -15.84
CA GLN A 206 25.60 -7.03 -15.61
C GLN A 206 24.57 -6.24 -14.77
N ALA A 207 25.01 -5.57 -13.71
CA ALA A 207 24.18 -4.69 -12.88
C ALA A 207 23.43 -3.64 -13.72
N LYS A 208 24.15 -2.94 -14.60
CA LYS A 208 23.54 -1.96 -15.53
C LYS A 208 22.53 -2.59 -16.48
N LYS A 209 22.76 -3.83 -16.96
CA LYS A 209 21.83 -4.55 -17.83
C LYS A 209 20.56 -4.95 -17.08
N LEU A 210 20.68 -5.50 -15.86
CA LEU A 210 19.55 -5.88 -15.01
C LEU A 210 18.67 -4.67 -14.65
N GLU A 211 19.28 -3.57 -14.21
CA GLU A 211 18.54 -2.34 -13.89
C GLU A 211 17.77 -1.80 -15.10
N ARG A 212 18.41 -1.75 -16.28
CA ARG A 212 17.77 -1.31 -17.52
C ARG A 212 16.60 -2.21 -17.91
N TRP A 213 16.74 -3.52 -17.73
CA TRP A 213 15.65 -4.46 -17.98
C TRP A 213 14.46 -4.23 -17.05
N LEU A 214 14.68 -4.14 -15.73
CA LEU A 214 13.61 -3.97 -14.76
C LEU A 214 12.92 -2.61 -14.91
N LYS A 215 13.70 -1.55 -15.14
CA LYS A 215 13.19 -0.20 -15.44
C LYS A 215 12.31 -0.18 -16.69
N ARG A 216 12.70 -0.89 -17.76
CA ARG A 216 11.88 -1.03 -18.98
C ARG A 216 10.57 -1.76 -18.69
N LYS A 217 10.61 -2.88 -17.95
CA LYS A 217 9.42 -3.65 -17.56
C LYS A 217 8.44 -2.80 -16.74
N ARG A 218 8.94 -2.05 -15.75
CA ARG A 218 8.14 -1.11 -14.96
C ARG A 218 7.51 -0.02 -15.82
N LYS A 219 8.29 0.65 -16.67
CA LYS A 219 7.78 1.71 -17.56
C LYS A 219 6.67 1.20 -18.49
N ARG A 220 6.84 0.03 -19.11
CA ARG A 220 5.81 -0.59 -19.97
C ARG A 220 4.52 -0.85 -19.19
N ARG A 221 4.62 -1.40 -17.97
CA ARG A 221 3.46 -1.66 -17.11
C ARG A 221 2.78 -0.35 -16.69
N GLN A 222 3.57 0.66 -16.34
CA GLN A 222 3.07 1.97 -15.98
C GLN A 222 2.28 2.64 -17.11
N SER A 223 2.80 2.62 -18.34
CA SER A 223 2.09 3.15 -19.51
C SER A 223 0.79 2.40 -19.79
N THR A 224 0.80 1.07 -19.69
CA THR A 224 -0.39 0.23 -19.86
C THR A 224 -1.47 0.56 -18.83
N LEU A 225 -1.07 0.70 -17.56
CA LEU A 225 -1.97 1.07 -16.47
C LEU A 225 -2.50 2.50 -16.63
N ALA A 226 -1.68 3.44 -17.08
CA ALA A 226 -2.13 4.80 -17.37
C ALA A 226 -3.23 4.81 -18.45
N CYS A 227 -3.05 4.04 -19.53
CA CYS A 227 -4.05 3.90 -20.59
C CYS A 227 -5.36 3.31 -20.06
N SER A 228 -5.29 2.20 -19.33
CA SER A 228 -6.47 1.56 -18.72
C SER A 228 -7.19 2.50 -17.74
N LEU A 229 -6.46 3.24 -16.90
CA LEU A 229 -7.07 4.22 -15.99
C LEU A 229 -7.74 5.38 -16.75
N ARG A 230 -7.19 5.83 -17.89
CA ARG A 230 -7.85 6.85 -18.73
C ARG A 230 -9.16 6.34 -19.30
N GLN A 231 -9.21 5.10 -19.77
CA GLN A 231 -10.44 4.51 -20.32
C GLN A 231 -11.50 4.25 -19.23
N ASP A 232 -11.09 3.60 -18.13
CA ASP A 232 -12.03 3.10 -17.12
C ASP A 232 -12.44 4.16 -16.09
N TRP A 233 -11.69 5.25 -15.92
CA TRP A 233 -11.88 6.22 -14.81
C TRP A 233 -11.94 7.68 -15.23
N GLN A 234 -12.05 7.98 -16.53
CA GLN A 234 -12.47 9.32 -16.94
C GLN A 234 -13.86 9.64 -16.41
N PRO A 235 -14.11 10.88 -15.96
CA PRO A 235 -15.47 11.33 -15.70
C PRO A 235 -16.26 11.17 -17.01
N LYS A 236 -17.42 10.51 -16.98
CA LYS A 236 -18.39 10.66 -18.06
C LYS A 236 -18.61 12.17 -18.21
N ARG A 237 -18.44 12.72 -19.42
CA ARG A 237 -18.86 14.10 -19.69
C ARG A 237 -20.32 14.21 -19.25
N PRO A 238 -20.71 15.26 -18.50
CA PRO A 238 -22.13 15.56 -18.36
C PRO A 238 -22.66 15.77 -19.79
N GLY A 239 -23.62 14.93 -20.17
CA GLY A 239 -24.46 15.14 -21.34
C GLY A 239 -25.63 16.02 -20.95
#